data_AF-A0A8D9A558-F1
#
_entry.id   AF-A0A8D9A558-F1
#
_cell.length_a   1.000
_cell.length_b   1.000
_cell.length_c   1.000
_cell.angle_alpha   90.00
_cell.angle_beta   90.00
_cell.angle_gamma   90.00
#
_symmetry.space_group_name_H-M   'P 1'
#
loop_
_entity.id
_entity.type
_entity.pdbx_description
1 polymer ?
#
loop_
_entity_poly.entity_id
_entity_poly.type
_entity_poly.pdbx_seq_one_letter_code
_entity_poly.pdbx_strand_id
1 'polypeptide(L)'
;MKVRLLDLFRRKVPILEWLPKYNSSTGVADVLAGITVGLTLIPQAIAYASLAGLNPKYGLYSSIFGGVMYIFLGTTKQLSVGPTSIMALLCLTYTHDTNLDMVALLTCLTGLVQLICGLLNLGFVVEFVSLPVVSGFTSATAIIMASSQLKYFLGIKFKPKNFIDMYVQLYRNIGYTNFTDLTLGVACIVLLLGFKVCGDRNEMVVLVLEPETSG
;
A
#
# COMPACT_ATOMS: atom_id res chain seq x y z
N MET A 1 35.16 22.37 8.81
CA MET A 1 34.72 21.51 7.68
C MET A 1 34.11 20.17 8.15
N LYS A 2 34.72 19.44 9.10
CA LYS A 2 34.18 18.18 9.66
C LYS A 2 32.77 18.26 10.25
N VAL A 3 32.42 19.36 10.92
CA VAL A 3 31.11 19.54 11.58
C VAL A 3 29.95 19.57 10.55
N ARG A 4 30.11 20.30 9.43
CA ARG A 4 29.09 20.36 8.36
C ARG A 4 28.86 19.02 7.66
N LEU A 5 29.88 18.18 7.54
CA LEU A 5 29.76 16.87 6.87
C LEU A 5 29.00 15.87 7.73
N LEU A 6 29.23 15.90 9.06
CA LEU A 6 28.50 15.09 10.02
C LEU A 6 27.03 15.50 10.13
N ASP A 7 26.72 16.80 10.10
CA ASP A 7 25.34 17.29 10.09
C ASP A 7 24.59 16.91 8.80
N LEU A 8 25.26 16.97 7.64
CA LEU A 8 24.70 16.49 6.37
C LEU A 8 24.44 14.98 6.38
N PHE A 9 25.33 14.20 6.99
CA PHE A 9 25.18 12.75 7.09
C PHE A 9 24.06 12.36 8.08
N ARG A 10 23.98 13.05 9.22
CA ARG A 10 22.93 12.85 10.24
C ARG A 10 21.54 13.19 9.71
N ARG A 11 21.45 14.19 8.83
CA ARG A 11 20.20 14.58 8.17
C ARG A 11 19.78 13.61 7.04
N LYS A 12 20.71 12.84 6.46
CA LYS A 12 20.44 11.83 5.43
C LYS A 12 20.18 10.43 5.98
N VAL A 13 20.61 10.14 7.21
CA VAL A 13 20.46 8.84 7.88
C VAL A 13 19.74 9.06 9.21
N PRO A 14 18.42 9.35 9.17
CA PRO A 14 17.62 9.75 10.33
C PRO A 14 17.57 8.70 11.45
N ILE A 15 17.88 7.43 11.15
CA ILE A 15 17.99 6.35 12.15
C ILE A 15 18.97 6.66 13.28
N LEU A 16 20.06 7.36 12.99
CA LEU A 16 21.08 7.71 13.99
C LEU A 16 20.60 8.79 14.99
N GLU A 17 19.52 9.51 14.67
CA GLU A 17 18.98 10.55 15.54
C GLU A 17 17.87 10.02 16.46
N TRP A 18 17.02 9.11 15.97
CA TRP A 18 15.90 8.61 16.75
C TRP A 18 16.20 7.35 17.55
N LEU A 19 17.05 6.45 17.05
CA LEU A 19 17.41 5.21 17.73
C LEU A 19 17.99 5.44 19.14
N PRO A 20 18.89 6.41 19.39
CA PRO A 20 19.43 6.62 20.74
C PRO A 20 18.44 7.28 21.72
N LYS A 21 17.33 7.84 21.23
CA LYS A 21 16.28 8.46 22.08
C LYS A 21 15.12 7.48 22.38
N TYR A 22 15.28 6.21 22.03
CA TYR A 22 14.21 5.21 22.05
C TYR A 22 14.03 4.62 23.45
N ASN A 23 12.78 4.59 23.94
CA ASN A 23 12.44 4.10 25.28
C ASN A 23 11.82 2.68 25.21
N SER A 24 12.05 1.85 26.23
CA SER A 24 11.52 0.48 26.33
C SER A 24 9.99 0.42 26.32
N SER A 25 9.30 1.43 26.89
CA SER A 25 7.84 1.53 26.82
C SER A 25 7.32 1.73 25.39
N THR A 26 8.04 2.51 24.57
CA THR A 26 7.71 2.72 23.15
C THR A 26 8.03 1.47 22.34
N GLY A 27 9.08 0.73 22.71
CA GLY A 27 9.43 -0.56 22.11
C GLY A 27 8.30 -1.59 22.15
N VAL A 28 7.62 -1.73 23.28
CA VAL A 28 6.50 -2.67 23.40
C VAL A 28 5.32 -2.24 22.52
N ALA A 29 4.99 -0.94 22.51
CA ALA A 29 3.93 -0.39 21.68
C ALA A 29 4.22 -0.57 20.17
N ASP A 30 5.46 -0.29 19.74
CA ASP A 30 5.87 -0.44 18.34
C ASP A 30 5.95 -1.90 17.90
N VAL A 31 6.30 -2.84 18.80
CA VAL A 31 6.24 -4.28 18.49
C VAL A 31 4.80 -4.74 18.27
N LEU A 32 3.87 -4.32 19.13
CA LEU A 32 2.45 -4.64 18.96
C LEU A 32 1.90 -4.02 17.67
N ALA A 33 2.18 -2.74 17.43
CA ALA A 33 1.79 -2.06 16.19
C ALA A 33 2.42 -2.72 14.95
N GLY A 34 3.68 -3.11 15.01
CA GLY A 34 4.40 -3.78 13.94
C GLY A 34 3.83 -5.16 13.62
N ILE A 35 3.42 -5.94 14.64
CA ILE A 35 2.72 -7.21 14.45
C ILE A 35 1.38 -6.98 13.75
N THR A 36 0.59 -6.00 14.20
CA THR A 36 -0.70 -5.67 13.58
C THR A 36 -0.54 -5.22 12.12
N VAL A 37 0.38 -4.28 11.86
CA VAL A 37 0.67 -3.79 10.50
C VAL A 37 1.20 -4.93 9.62
N GLY A 38 2.10 -5.76 10.13
CA GLY A 38 2.63 -6.93 9.43
C GLY A 38 1.54 -7.94 9.06
N LEU A 39 0.64 -8.28 9.99
CA LEU A 39 -0.49 -9.17 9.76
C LEU A 39 -1.44 -8.63 8.68
N THR A 40 -1.62 -7.31 8.59
CA THR A 40 -2.43 -6.69 7.52
C THR A 40 -1.69 -6.62 6.18
N LEU A 41 -0.38 -6.43 6.18
CA LEU A 41 0.44 -6.32 4.96
C LEU A 41 0.57 -7.65 4.21
N ILE A 42 0.63 -8.79 4.92
CA ILE A 42 0.80 -10.11 4.29
C ILE A 42 -0.32 -10.41 3.27
N PRO A 43 -1.62 -10.41 3.63
CA PRO A 43 -2.68 -10.67 2.67
C PRO A 43 -2.76 -9.57 1.60
N GLN A 44 -2.49 -8.32 1.95
CA GLN A 44 -2.48 -7.20 1.01
C GLN A 44 -1.41 -7.39 -0.09
N ALA A 45 -0.19 -7.76 0.30
CA ALA A 45 0.92 -7.98 -0.62
C ALA A 45 0.67 -9.15 -1.57
N ILE A 46 0.10 -10.24 -1.07
CA ILE A 46 -0.29 -11.40 -1.87
C ILE A 46 -1.35 -11.02 -2.92
N ALA A 47 -2.38 -10.28 -2.50
CA ALA A 47 -3.45 -9.81 -3.38
C ALA A 47 -2.91 -8.90 -4.48
N TYR A 48 -2.02 -7.95 -4.16
CA TYR A 48 -1.47 -7.02 -5.13
C TYR A 48 -0.48 -7.68 -6.10
N ALA A 49 0.31 -8.66 -5.67
CA ALA A 49 1.13 -9.45 -6.60
C ALA A 49 0.26 -10.23 -7.60
N SER A 50 -0.83 -10.84 -7.13
CA SER A 50 -1.80 -11.52 -8.01
C SER A 50 -2.49 -10.54 -8.95
N LEU A 51 -2.78 -9.32 -8.48
CA LEU A 51 -3.36 -8.26 -9.30
C LEU A 51 -2.41 -7.80 -10.41
N ALA A 52 -1.10 -7.77 -10.15
CA ALA A 52 -0.06 -7.51 -11.14
C ALA A 52 0.20 -8.67 -12.11
N GLY A 53 -0.51 -9.80 -11.96
CA GLY A 53 -0.28 -11.01 -12.76
C GLY A 53 1.00 -11.77 -12.39
N LEU A 54 1.59 -11.49 -11.23
CA LEU A 54 2.83 -12.11 -10.75
C LEU A 54 2.54 -13.20 -9.71
N ASN A 55 3.54 -14.04 -9.46
CA ASN A 55 3.46 -15.01 -8.37
C ASN A 55 3.39 -14.28 -7.01
N PRO A 56 2.49 -14.68 -6.09
CA PRO A 56 2.35 -14.08 -4.75
C PRO A 56 3.65 -13.85 -3.97
N LYS A 57 4.66 -14.70 -4.16
CA LYS A 57 5.97 -14.55 -3.50
C LYS A 57 6.65 -13.20 -3.74
N TYR A 58 6.43 -12.60 -4.93
CA TYR A 58 7.06 -11.31 -5.28
C TYR A 58 6.45 -10.13 -4.50
N GLY A 59 5.16 -10.20 -4.13
CA GLY A 59 4.53 -9.20 -3.28
C GLY A 59 5.12 -9.19 -1.86
N LEU A 60 5.35 -10.38 -1.31
CA LEU A 60 5.99 -10.54 -0.01
C LEU A 60 7.44 -10.00 -0.02
N TYR A 61 8.21 -10.32 -1.06
CA TYR A 61 9.56 -9.77 -1.22
C TYR A 61 9.55 -8.25 -1.28
N SER A 62 8.68 -7.64 -2.08
CA SER A 62 8.57 -6.19 -2.19
C SER A 62 8.26 -5.51 -0.84
N SER A 63 7.39 -6.11 -0.03
CA SER A 63 7.00 -5.57 1.27
C SER A 63 8.14 -5.62 2.30
N ILE A 64 8.86 -6.75 2.36
CA ILE A 64 9.98 -6.93 3.30
C ILE A 64 11.13 -6.00 2.93
N PHE A 65 11.60 -6.04 1.69
CA PHE A 65 12.73 -5.22 1.27
C PHE A 65 12.39 -3.72 1.29
N GLY A 66 11.17 -3.33 0.92
CA GLY A 66 10.71 -1.95 1.01
C GLY A 66 10.74 -1.43 2.46
N GLY A 67 10.22 -2.20 3.41
CA GLY A 67 10.26 -1.87 4.83
C GLY A 67 11.68 -1.75 5.38
N VAL A 68 12.55 -2.73 5.09
CA VAL A 68 13.95 -2.70 5.53
C VAL A 68 14.68 -1.47 5.00
N MET A 69 14.51 -1.13 3.72
CA MET A 69 15.14 0.07 3.15
C MET A 69 14.61 1.36 3.79
N TYR A 70 13.32 1.41 4.11
CA TYR A 70 12.71 2.56 4.76
C TYR A 70 13.20 2.77 6.21
N ILE A 71 13.58 1.72 6.93
CA ILE A 71 14.16 1.86 8.28
C ILE A 71 15.43 2.74 8.26
N PHE A 72 16.28 2.59 7.24
CA PHE A 72 17.55 3.32 7.14
C PHE A 72 17.39 4.74 6.57
N LEU A 73 16.52 4.89 5.57
CA LEU A 73 16.41 6.11 4.75
C LEU A 73 15.16 6.94 5.06
N GLY A 74 14.21 6.38 5.80
CA GLY A 74 12.89 6.95 6.05
C GLY A 74 12.93 8.10 7.04
N THR A 75 12.28 9.21 6.68
CA THR A 75 12.22 10.42 7.49
C THR A 75 11.09 10.39 8.53
N THR A 76 10.03 9.60 8.29
CA THR A 76 8.85 9.52 9.16
C THR A 76 8.80 8.15 9.83
N LYS A 77 8.62 8.10 11.15
CA LYS A 77 8.66 6.83 11.90
C LYS A 77 7.42 5.95 11.71
N GLN A 78 6.27 6.58 11.44
CA GLN A 78 4.97 5.93 11.37
C GLN A 78 4.60 5.45 9.96
N LEU A 79 5.41 5.76 8.94
CA LEU A 79 5.11 5.38 7.57
C LEU A 79 5.53 3.93 7.31
N SER A 80 4.58 3.11 6.89
CA SER A 80 4.86 1.76 6.40
C SER A 80 4.94 1.75 4.88
N VAL A 81 6.04 1.24 4.34
CA VAL A 81 6.25 1.10 2.88
C VAL A 81 5.87 -0.30 2.45
N GLY A 82 5.04 -0.40 1.42
CA GLY A 82 4.62 -1.67 0.85
C GLY A 82 4.05 -1.51 -0.56
N PRO A 83 3.72 -2.63 -1.22
CA PRO A 83 3.09 -2.61 -2.52
C PRO A 83 1.72 -1.94 -2.43
N THR A 84 1.34 -1.23 -3.49
CA THR A 84 0.02 -0.61 -3.63
C THR A 84 -0.70 -1.16 -4.85
N SER A 85 -2.03 -1.16 -4.79
CA SER A 85 -2.92 -1.63 -5.86
C SER A 85 -2.68 -0.94 -7.20
N ILE A 86 -2.47 0.38 -7.19
CA ILE A 86 -2.26 1.18 -8.41
C ILE A 86 -0.96 0.75 -9.09
N MET A 87 0.12 0.61 -8.31
CA MET A 87 1.43 0.22 -8.86
C MET A 87 1.36 -1.20 -9.45
N ALA A 88 0.59 -2.10 -8.83
CA ALA A 88 0.33 -3.43 -9.38
C ALA A 88 -0.42 -3.39 -10.73
N LEU A 89 -1.46 -2.56 -10.85
CA LEU A 89 -2.22 -2.41 -12.10
C LEU A 89 -1.43 -1.72 -13.21
N LEU A 90 -0.66 -0.69 -12.88
CA LEU A 90 0.24 -0.03 -13.82
C LEU A 90 1.32 -1.01 -14.31
N CYS A 91 1.92 -1.77 -13.39
CA CYS A 91 2.88 -2.81 -13.75
C CYS A 91 2.25 -3.80 -14.75
N LEU A 92 1.05 -4.33 -14.44
CA LEU A 92 0.33 -5.24 -15.32
C LEU A 92 0.13 -4.65 -16.73
N THR A 93 -0.20 -3.36 -16.83
CA THR A 93 -0.46 -2.68 -18.11
C THR A 93 0.77 -2.70 -19.03
N TYR A 94 1.97 -2.58 -18.45
CA TYR A 94 3.23 -2.59 -19.20
C TYR A 94 3.87 -3.97 -19.35
N THR A 95 3.49 -4.93 -18.52
CA THR A 95 4.09 -6.28 -18.49
C THR A 95 3.16 -7.36 -19.04
N HIS A 96 2.08 -7.00 -19.73
CA HIS A 96 1.12 -7.95 -20.29
C HIS A 96 1.84 -9.07 -21.08
N ASP A 97 1.72 -10.29 -20.55
CA ASP A 97 2.23 -11.55 -21.11
C ASP A 97 3.76 -11.67 -21.31
N THR A 98 4.56 -10.83 -20.62
CA THR A 98 6.04 -10.87 -20.73
C THR A 98 6.72 -11.51 -19.50
N ASN A 99 7.93 -12.03 -19.70
CA ASN A 99 8.78 -12.68 -18.69
C ASN A 99 9.11 -11.78 -17.48
N LEU A 100 9.51 -12.42 -16.37
CA LEU A 100 9.96 -11.77 -15.12
C LEU A 100 11.04 -10.70 -15.34
N ASP A 101 11.84 -10.83 -16.39
CA ASP A 101 12.91 -9.90 -16.72
C ASP A 101 12.40 -8.49 -17.05
N MET A 102 11.23 -8.37 -17.69
CA MET A 102 10.65 -7.06 -18.01
C MET A 102 10.14 -6.35 -16.76
N VAL A 103 9.58 -7.11 -15.81
CA VAL A 103 9.15 -6.60 -14.50
C VAL A 103 10.36 -6.10 -13.71
N ALA A 104 11.45 -6.87 -13.72
CA ALA A 104 12.71 -6.50 -13.07
C ALA A 104 13.31 -5.23 -13.71
N LEU A 105 13.32 -5.14 -15.05
CA LEU A 105 13.78 -3.96 -15.77
C LEU A 105 12.93 -2.73 -15.45
N LEU A 106 11.61 -2.86 -15.46
CA LEU A 106 10.68 -1.77 -15.12
C LEU A 106 10.90 -1.28 -13.69
N THR A 107 11.06 -2.21 -12.74
CA THR A 107 11.33 -1.90 -11.33
C THR A 107 12.68 -1.21 -11.16
N CYS A 108 13.71 -1.67 -11.88
CA CYS A 108 15.03 -1.06 -11.86
C CYS A 108 15.00 0.36 -12.43
N LEU A 109 14.34 0.56 -13.58
CA LEU A 109 14.23 1.85 -14.24
C LEU A 109 13.43 2.85 -13.41
N THR A 110 12.30 2.43 -12.83
CA THR A 110 11.50 3.28 -11.93
C THR A 110 12.29 3.69 -10.69
N GLY A 111 13.05 2.77 -10.09
CA GLY A 111 13.96 3.08 -8.98
C GLY A 111 15.06 4.07 -9.37
N LEU A 112 15.66 3.91 -10.55
CA LEU A 112 16.68 4.83 -11.07
C LEU A 112 16.10 6.23 -11.30
N VAL A 113 14.93 6.33 -11.94
CA VAL A 113 14.24 7.60 -12.15
C VAL A 113 13.90 8.26 -10.81
N GLN A 114 13.39 7.51 -9.84
CA GLN A 114 13.08 8.03 -8.50
C GLN A 114 14.35 8.51 -7.77
N LEU A 115 15.47 7.82 -7.94
CA LEU A 115 16.76 8.24 -7.40
C LEU A 115 17.23 9.55 -8.05
N ILE A 116 17.13 9.67 -9.38
CA ILE A 116 17.47 10.91 -10.11
C ILE A 116 16.58 12.07 -9.64
N CYS A 117 15.26 11.86 -9.55
CA CYS A 117 14.33 12.87 -9.03
C CYS A 117 14.69 13.28 -7.60
N GLY A 118 15.07 12.33 -6.75
CA GLY A 118 15.54 12.59 -5.39
C GLY A 118 16.84 13.39 -5.34
N LEU A 119 17.83 13.08 -6.19
CA LEU A 119 19.10 13.81 -6.28
C LEU A 119 18.92 15.25 -6.75
N LEU A 120 18.00 15.46 -7.69
CA LEU A 120 17.64 16.78 -8.19
C LEU A 120 16.69 17.55 -7.24
N ASN A 121 16.32 16.95 -6.10
CA ASN A 121 15.36 17.48 -5.12
C ASN A 121 14.00 17.86 -5.74
N LEU A 122 13.51 17.09 -6.72
CA LEU A 122 12.20 17.32 -7.37
C LEU A 122 11.00 17.09 -6.43
N GLY A 123 11.22 16.81 -5.14
CA GLY A 123 10.15 16.76 -4.14
C GLY A 123 9.33 18.05 -4.07
N PHE A 124 9.94 19.22 -4.34
CA PHE A 124 9.23 20.50 -4.39
C PHE A 124 8.12 20.51 -5.46
N VAL A 125 8.25 19.74 -6.53
CA VAL A 125 7.25 19.65 -7.60
C VAL A 125 5.97 18.98 -7.09
N VAL A 126 6.10 18.04 -6.16
CA VAL A 126 4.96 17.35 -5.54
C VAL A 126 4.14 18.32 -4.68
N GLU A 127 4.77 19.34 -4.09
CA GLU A 127 4.08 20.38 -3.31
C GLU A 127 3.18 21.29 -4.19
N PHE A 128 3.44 21.36 -5.50
CA PHE A 128 2.61 22.12 -6.45
C PHE A 128 1.39 21.34 -6.95
N VAL A 129 1.23 20.06 -6.57
CA VAL A 129 0.03 19.29 -6.92
C VAL A 129 -1.13 19.78 -6.06
N SER A 130 -2.13 20.38 -6.70
CA SER A 130 -3.28 20.94 -6.00
C SER A 130 -4.15 19.86 -5.34
N LEU A 131 -4.76 20.20 -4.20
CA LEU A 131 -5.68 19.29 -3.49
C LEU A 131 -6.81 18.72 -4.40
N PRO A 132 -7.41 19.49 -5.33
CA PRO A 132 -8.39 18.94 -6.27
C PRO A 132 -7.81 17.85 -7.19
N VAL A 133 -6.56 17.98 -7.64
CA VAL A 133 -5.91 16.98 -8.49
C VAL A 133 -5.65 15.70 -7.71
N VAL A 134 -5.15 15.81 -6.47
CA VAL A 134 -4.95 14.66 -5.60
C VAL A 134 -6.29 13.96 -5.33
N SER A 135 -7.34 14.72 -4.97
CA SER A 135 -8.68 14.17 -4.72
C SER A 135 -9.27 13.48 -5.96
N GLY A 136 -9.13 14.08 -7.14
CA GLY A 136 -9.57 13.50 -8.40
C GLY A 136 -8.84 12.21 -8.73
N PHE A 137 -7.51 12.20 -8.58
CA PHE A 137 -6.68 11.01 -8.78
C PHE A 137 -7.03 9.88 -7.80
N THR A 138 -7.21 10.20 -6.51
CA THR A 138 -7.61 9.22 -5.49
C THR A 138 -9.00 8.65 -5.76
N SER A 139 -9.96 9.48 -6.19
CA SER A 139 -11.32 9.01 -6.53
C SER A 139 -11.31 8.09 -7.75
N ALA A 140 -10.59 8.47 -8.81
CA ALA A 140 -10.43 7.64 -10.01
C ALA A 140 -9.74 6.30 -9.67
N THR A 141 -8.68 6.35 -8.87
CA THR A 141 -7.99 5.17 -8.35
C THR A 141 -8.95 4.25 -7.59
N ALA A 142 -9.78 4.79 -6.70
CA ALA A 142 -10.71 4.00 -5.91
C ALA A 142 -11.71 3.25 -6.82
N ILE A 143 -12.22 3.92 -7.86
CA ILE A 143 -13.11 3.30 -8.86
C ILE A 143 -12.38 2.18 -9.62
N ILE A 144 -11.15 2.43 -10.09
CA ILE A 144 -10.35 1.44 -10.82
C ILE A 144 -10.04 0.21 -9.95
N MET A 145 -9.70 0.44 -8.68
CA MET A 145 -9.46 -0.62 -7.70
C MET A 145 -10.73 -1.45 -7.48
N ALA A 146 -11.86 -0.80 -7.16
CA ALA A 146 -13.13 -1.49 -6.93
C ALA A 146 -13.55 -2.32 -8.14
N SER A 147 -13.39 -1.75 -9.34
CA SER A 147 -13.66 -2.44 -10.60
C SER A 147 -12.78 -3.68 -10.75
N SER A 148 -11.48 -3.55 -10.49
CA SER A 148 -10.53 -4.67 -10.61
C SER A 148 -10.77 -5.80 -9.60
N GLN A 149 -11.40 -5.50 -8.46
CA GLN A 149 -11.79 -6.51 -7.47
C GLN A 149 -13.05 -7.29 -7.85
N LEU A 150 -13.89 -6.75 -8.73
CA LEU A 150 -15.20 -7.35 -9.05
C LEU A 150 -15.09 -8.74 -9.67
N LYS A 151 -14.05 -9.01 -10.47
CA LYS A 151 -13.81 -10.37 -11.02
C LYS A 151 -13.50 -11.40 -9.94
N TYR A 152 -12.73 -11.01 -8.91
CA TYR A 152 -12.39 -11.90 -7.80
C TYR A 152 -13.60 -12.12 -6.90
N PHE A 153 -14.42 -11.09 -6.70
CA PHE A 153 -15.66 -11.16 -5.94
C PHE A 153 -16.71 -12.09 -6.56
N LEU A 154 -16.84 -12.09 -7.90
CA LEU A 154 -17.75 -13.00 -8.63
C LEU A 154 -17.14 -14.39 -8.89
N GLY A 155 -15.86 -14.62 -8.57
CA GLY A 155 -15.17 -15.88 -8.83
C GLY A 155 -14.88 -16.16 -10.31
N ILE A 156 -14.92 -15.14 -11.17
CA ILE A 156 -14.78 -15.30 -12.63
C ILE A 156 -13.31 -15.10 -13.04
N LYS A 157 -12.73 -16.08 -13.72
CA LYS A 157 -11.32 -16.05 -14.15
C LYS A 157 -11.19 -15.52 -15.57
N PHE A 158 -10.79 -14.25 -15.70
CA PHE A 158 -10.41 -13.67 -16.99
C PHE A 158 -9.31 -12.60 -16.84
N LYS A 159 -8.60 -12.33 -17.94
CA LYS A 159 -7.56 -11.31 -18.03
C LYS A 159 -8.11 -10.12 -18.85
N PRO A 160 -8.48 -8.99 -18.21
CA PRO A 160 -8.90 -7.80 -18.93
C PRO A 160 -7.69 -7.16 -19.62
N LYS A 161 -7.88 -6.64 -20.84
CA LYS A 161 -6.83 -5.86 -21.53
C LYS A 161 -6.83 -4.39 -21.13
N ASN A 162 -8.00 -3.84 -20.85
CA ASN A 162 -8.22 -2.43 -20.53
C ASN A 162 -9.35 -2.30 -19.51
N PHE A 163 -9.48 -1.12 -18.91
CA PHE A 163 -10.58 -0.81 -17.99
C PHE A 163 -11.96 -1.04 -18.62
N ILE A 164 -12.17 -0.64 -19.87
CA ILE A 164 -13.44 -0.88 -20.58
C ILE A 164 -13.65 -2.38 -20.86
N ASP A 165 -12.58 -3.07 -21.26
CA ASP A 165 -12.62 -4.50 -21.56
C ASP A 165 -12.95 -5.34 -20.30
N MET A 166 -12.58 -4.86 -19.11
CA MET A 166 -13.00 -5.45 -17.83
C MET A 166 -14.53 -5.55 -17.74
N TYR A 167 -15.28 -4.49 -18.06
CA TYR A 167 -16.75 -4.51 -17.98
C TYR A 167 -17.39 -5.33 -19.09
N VAL A 168 -16.85 -5.27 -20.31
CA VAL A 168 -17.34 -6.09 -21.43
C VAL A 168 -17.18 -7.58 -21.12
N GLN A 169 -16.01 -7.97 -20.62
CA GLN A 169 -15.76 -9.36 -20.22
C GLN A 169 -16.58 -9.78 -19.00
N LEU A 170 -16.81 -8.87 -18.04
CA LEU A 170 -17.67 -9.13 -16.89
C LEU A 170 -19.12 -9.41 -17.34
N TYR A 171 -19.67 -8.56 -18.22
CA TYR A 171 -21.03 -8.72 -18.73
C TYR A 171 -21.20 -10.03 -19.50
N ARG A 172 -20.22 -10.39 -20.33
CA ARG A 172 -20.25 -11.65 -21.10
C ARG A 172 -20.15 -12.90 -20.23
N ASN A 173 -19.38 -12.84 -19.14
CA ASN A 173 -19.11 -14.02 -18.31
C ASN A 173 -19.95 -14.06 -17.02
N ILE A 174 -20.92 -13.18 -16.85
CA ILE A 174 -21.72 -13.08 -15.63
C ILE A 174 -22.48 -14.38 -15.30
N GLY A 175 -22.80 -15.18 -16.31
CA GLY A 175 -23.43 -16.49 -16.14
C GLY A 175 -22.53 -17.56 -15.52
N TYR A 176 -21.19 -17.38 -15.56
CA TYR A 176 -20.21 -18.30 -14.96
C TYR A 176 -19.82 -17.91 -13.53
N THR A 177 -20.64 -17.09 -12.88
CA THR A 177 -20.41 -16.66 -11.49
C THR A 177 -20.45 -17.86 -10.55
N ASN A 178 -19.42 -18.00 -9.71
CA ASN A 178 -19.41 -19.01 -8.67
C ASN A 178 -20.16 -18.49 -7.44
N PHE A 179 -21.33 -19.06 -7.17
CA PHE A 179 -22.15 -18.68 -6.01
C PHE A 179 -21.42 -18.88 -4.68
N THR A 180 -20.49 -19.82 -4.60
CA THR A 180 -19.68 -20.07 -3.40
C THR A 180 -18.73 -18.91 -3.11
N ASP A 181 -18.05 -18.41 -4.14
CA ASP A 181 -17.11 -17.28 -4.00
C ASP A 181 -17.87 -15.98 -3.70
N LEU A 182 -19.04 -15.79 -4.33
CA LEU A 182 -19.92 -14.64 -4.08
C LEU A 182 -20.40 -14.60 -2.63
N THR A 183 -20.94 -15.71 -2.12
CA THR A 183 -21.45 -15.78 -0.74
C THR A 183 -20.35 -15.60 0.29
N LEU A 184 -19.17 -16.20 0.06
CA LEU A 184 -17.99 -15.98 0.88
C LEU A 184 -17.55 -14.51 0.88
N GLY A 185 -17.50 -13.88 -0.31
CA GLY A 185 -17.15 -12.47 -0.47
C GLY A 185 -18.10 -11.55 0.29
N VAL A 186 -19.42 -11.75 0.13
CA VAL A 186 -20.45 -10.98 0.85
C VAL A 186 -20.32 -11.18 2.36
N ALA A 187 -20.18 -12.42 2.83
CA ALA A 187 -20.01 -12.72 4.25
C ALA A 187 -18.78 -12.02 4.84
N CYS A 188 -17.63 -12.06 4.13
CA CYS A 188 -16.42 -11.34 4.54
C CYS A 188 -16.63 -9.83 4.62
N ILE A 189 -17.29 -9.21 3.64
CA ILE A 189 -17.57 -7.77 3.66
C ILE A 189 -18.46 -7.41 4.85
N VAL A 190 -19.54 -8.16 5.07
CA VAL A 190 -20.46 -7.93 6.20
C VAL A 190 -19.73 -8.07 7.54
N LEU A 191 -18.91 -9.10 7.68
CA LEU A 191 -18.16 -9.36 8.91
C LEU A 191 -17.13 -8.26 9.18
N LEU A 192 -16.34 -7.86 8.17
CA LEU A 192 -15.36 -6.78 8.29
C LEU A 192 -16.01 -5.42 8.61
N LEU A 193 -17.12 -5.09 7.94
CA LEU A 193 -17.88 -3.89 8.24
C LEU A 193 -18.49 -3.95 9.64
N GLY A 194 -18.99 -5.12 10.06
CA GLY A 194 -19.50 -5.35 11.41
C GLY A 194 -18.45 -5.12 12.49
N PHE A 195 -17.23 -5.66 12.31
CA PHE A 195 -16.11 -5.40 13.22
C PHE A 195 -15.67 -3.95 13.20
N LYS A 196 -15.62 -3.31 12.03
CA LYS A 196 -15.28 -1.89 11.94
C LYS A 196 -16.26 -1.03 12.72
N VAL A 197 -17.57 -1.22 12.53
CA VAL A 197 -18.62 -0.48 13.26
C VAL A 197 -18.54 -0.74 14.77
N CYS A 198 -18.24 -1.96 15.19
CA CYS A 198 -18.08 -2.30 16.61
C CYS A 198 -16.83 -1.66 17.22
N GLY A 199 -15.70 -1.67 16.50
CA GLY A 199 -14.44 -1.06 16.93
C GLY A 199 -14.52 0.46 17.04
N ASP A 200 -15.10 1.11 16.03
CA ASP A 200 -15.30 2.57 16.00
C ASP A 200 -16.22 3.03 17.14
N ARG A 201 -17.21 2.21 17.51
CA ARG A 201 -18.06 2.44 18.68
C ARG A 201 -17.29 2.34 19.99
N ASN A 202 -16.25 1.52 20.07
CA ASN A 202 -15.42 1.38 21.25
C ASN A 202 -14.41 2.54 21.37
N GLU A 203 -13.85 3.03 20.25
CA GLU A 203 -13.02 4.25 20.22
C GLU A 203 -13.84 5.50 20.57
N MET A 204 -15.10 5.58 20.12
CA MET A 204 -16.03 6.64 20.52
C MET A 204 -16.37 6.58 22.03
N VAL A 205 -16.46 5.39 22.62
CA VAL A 205 -16.68 5.23 24.08
C VAL A 205 -15.44 5.58 24.88
N VAL A 206 -14.23 5.27 24.39
CA VAL A 206 -12.96 5.68 25.04
C VAL A 206 -12.79 7.21 24.99
N LEU A 207 -13.16 7.87 23.90
CA LEU A 207 -13.13 9.34 23.80
C LEU A 207 -14.19 10.03 24.68
N VAL A 208 -15.27 9.34 25.07
CA VAL A 208 -16.30 9.86 25.99
C VAL A 208 -15.95 9.62 27.47
N LEU A 209 -15.00 8.72 27.76
CA LEU A 209 -14.54 8.39 29.12
C LEU A 209 -13.30 9.18 29.57
N GLU A 210 -12.80 10.10 28.75
CA GLU A 210 -11.82 11.10 29.16
C GLU A 210 -12.56 12.42 29.41
N PRO A 211 -13.22 12.59 30.59
CA PRO A 211 -13.74 13.90 30.95
C PRO A 211 -12.53 14.82 31.08
N GLU A 212 -12.66 16.02 30.52
CA GLU A 212 -11.68 17.08 30.70
C GLU A 212 -11.14 17.12 32.13
N THR A 213 -9.88 16.77 32.30
CA THR A 213 -9.14 17.13 33.49
C THR A 213 -7.73 17.57 33.11
N SER A 214 -7.44 18.81 33.50
CA SER A 214 -6.13 19.49 33.52
C SER A 214 -5.79 20.21 32.20
N GLY A 215 -5.88 21.53 32.07
CA GLY A 215 -5.63 22.58 33.07
C GLY A 215 -4.45 23.43 32.57
#